data_AF-A0A7C4LV53-F1
#
_entry.id   AF-A0A7C4LV53-F1
#
_cell.length_a   1.000
_cell.length_b   1.000
_cell.length_c   1.000
_cell.angle_alpha   90.00
_cell.angle_beta   90.00
_cell.angle_gamma   90.00
#
_symmetry.space_group_name_H-M   'P 1'
#
loop_
_entity.id
_entity.type
_entity.pdbx_description
1 polymer ?
#
loop_
_entity_poly.entity_id
_entity_poly.type
_entity_poly.pdbx_seq_one_letter_code
_entity_poly.pdbx_strand_id
1 'polypeptide(L)'
;MTKMIKAGMENPKRAQAMLMSIVSISMVFVGATIIAGVLQVFQIRQSSDFANSTKAIYAADAGLEWGLYQMIKRSGLPVDPAPILSNGATIDAVCRDVAGTVLDCTDAAVSSISATGKSARSSRALQASF
;
A
#
# COMPACT_ATOMS: atom_id res chain seq x y z
N MET A 1 30.88 -40.93 51.21
CA MET A 1 30.13 -40.53 50.00
C MET A 1 29.92 -39.02 49.83
N THR A 2 30.19 -38.19 50.85
CA THR A 2 29.94 -36.74 50.84
C THR A 2 31.03 -35.89 50.16
N LYS A 3 32.18 -36.47 49.79
CA LYS A 3 33.27 -35.76 49.12
C LYS A 3 33.11 -35.64 47.59
N MET A 4 32.26 -36.45 46.96
CA MET A 4 32.11 -36.47 45.50
C MET A 4 31.12 -35.43 44.96
N ILE A 5 30.27 -34.83 45.79
CA ILE A 5 29.37 -33.74 45.37
C ILE A 5 30.13 -32.40 45.28
N LYS A 6 31.26 -32.26 45.98
CA LYS A 6 31.99 -30.98 46.08
C LYS A 6 32.93 -30.72 44.89
N ALA A 7 33.21 -31.72 44.06
CA ALA A 7 34.14 -31.61 42.92
C ALA A 7 33.51 -30.96 41.67
N GLY A 8 32.18 -30.79 41.61
CA GLY A 8 31.50 -30.10 40.50
C GLY A 8 31.49 -28.57 40.59
N MET A 9 31.93 -27.99 41.71
CA MET A 9 31.96 -26.54 41.95
C MET A 9 33.39 -25.98 41.95
N GLU A 10 34.25 -26.42 41.04
CA GLU A 10 35.63 -25.93 40.99
C GLU A 10 35.74 -24.74 40.03
N ASN A 11 35.59 -23.53 40.60
CA ASN A 11 35.74 -22.17 40.05
C ASN A 11 34.43 -21.39 39.86
N PRO A 12 33.86 -20.78 40.93
CA PRO A 12 32.67 -19.93 40.84
C PRO A 12 32.81 -18.78 39.83
N LYS A 13 34.03 -18.29 39.60
CA LYS A 13 34.34 -17.27 38.58
C LYS A 13 34.03 -17.73 37.15
N ARG A 14 34.24 -19.01 36.82
CA ARG A 14 33.96 -19.57 35.49
C ARG A 14 32.47 -19.76 35.26
N ALA A 15 31.75 -20.27 36.27
CA ALA A 15 30.29 -20.38 36.23
C ALA A 15 29.61 -19.01 36.14
N GLN A 16 30.12 -18.01 36.87
CA GLN A 16 29.64 -16.64 36.80
C GLN A 16 29.89 -16.01 35.43
N ALA A 17 31.06 -16.22 34.83
CA ALA A 17 31.35 -15.74 33.48
C ALA A 17 30.42 -16.38 32.42
N MET A 18 30.12 -17.68 32.56
CA MET A 18 29.19 -18.38 31.68
C MET A 18 27.74 -17.88 31.85
N LEU A 19 27.30 -17.57 33.06
CA LEU A 19 25.97 -16.98 33.28
C LEU A 19 25.86 -15.58 32.67
N MET A 20 26.91 -14.75 32.82
CA MET A 20 26.93 -13.40 32.25
C MET A 20 26.90 -13.43 30.72
N SER A 21 27.57 -14.40 30.08
CA SER A 21 27.51 -14.54 28.62
C SER A 21 26.14 -15.03 28.14
N ILE A 22 25.51 -15.97 28.83
CA ILE A 22 24.15 -16.43 28.48
C ILE A 22 23.15 -15.29 28.63
N VAL A 23 23.25 -14.51 29.71
CA VAL A 23 22.38 -13.35 29.95
C VAL A 23 22.60 -12.29 28.87
N SER A 24 23.83 -11.97 28.52
CA SER A 24 24.10 -10.96 27.48
C SER A 24 23.62 -11.41 26.10
N ILE A 25 23.82 -12.68 25.73
CA ILE A 25 23.29 -13.26 24.50
C ILE A 25 21.75 -13.20 24.50
N SER A 26 21.12 -13.57 25.60
CA SER A 26 19.66 -13.53 25.74
C SER A 26 19.10 -12.11 25.57
N MET A 27 19.77 -11.10 26.15
CA MET A 27 19.38 -9.70 25.96
C MET A 27 19.44 -9.27 24.49
N VAL A 28 20.49 -9.68 23.76
CA VAL A 28 20.63 -9.38 22.34
C VAL A 28 19.52 -10.05 21.53
N PHE A 29 19.22 -11.33 21.79
CA PHE A 29 18.14 -12.04 21.12
C PHE A 29 16.77 -11.38 21.36
N VAL A 30 16.46 -11.02 22.61
CA VAL A 30 15.21 -10.32 22.94
C VAL A 30 15.13 -8.95 22.25
N GLY A 31 16.23 -8.20 22.19
CA GLY A 31 16.28 -6.94 21.45
C GLY A 31 16.00 -7.13 19.96
N ALA A 32 16.62 -8.14 19.34
CA ALA A 32 16.42 -8.46 17.93
C ALA A 32 14.98 -8.89 17.62
N THR A 33 14.34 -9.71 18.47
CA THR A 33 12.96 -10.16 18.25
C THR A 33 11.95 -9.03 18.39
N ILE A 34 12.15 -8.10 19.32
CA ILE A 34 11.28 -6.90 19.44
C ILE A 34 11.33 -6.07 18.16
N ILE A 35 12.53 -5.78 17.66
CA ILE A 35 12.72 -5.00 16.43
C ILE A 35 12.07 -5.73 15.24
N ALA A 36 12.33 -7.03 15.11
CA ALA A 36 11.72 -7.84 14.05
C ALA A 36 10.19 -7.84 14.12
N GLY A 37 9.62 -7.99 15.32
CA GLY A 37 8.16 -7.98 15.51
C GLY A 37 7.53 -6.64 15.12
N VAL A 38 8.15 -5.52 15.50
CA VAL A 38 7.67 -4.18 15.10
C VAL A 38 7.74 -3.99 13.58
N LEU A 39 8.86 -4.40 12.96
CA LEU A 39 9.01 -4.32 11.50
C LEU A 39 7.97 -5.16 10.75
N GLN A 40 7.68 -6.37 11.23
CA GLN A 40 6.65 -7.23 10.63
C GLN A 40 5.26 -6.57 10.69
N VAL A 41 4.90 -5.92 11.80
CA VAL A 41 3.62 -5.19 11.91
C VAL A 41 3.55 -4.06 10.87
N PHE A 42 4.64 -3.31 10.67
CA PHE A 42 4.68 -2.27 9.64
C PHE A 42 4.55 -2.84 8.23
N GLN A 43 5.19 -3.97 7.93
CA GLN A 43 5.08 -4.63 6.63
C GLN A 43 3.64 -5.10 6.35
N ILE A 44 2.92 -5.64 7.34
CA ILE A 44 1.52 -6.05 7.18
C ILE A 44 0.62 -4.86 6.83
N ARG A 45 0.79 -3.72 7.52
CA ARG A 45 0.04 -2.50 7.22
C ARG A 45 0.32 -2.00 5.80
N GLN A 46 1.60 -1.94 5.42
CA GLN A 46 1.99 -1.55 4.07
C GLN A 46 1.41 -2.48 2.99
N SER A 47 1.32 -3.79 3.26
CA SER A 47 0.70 -4.74 2.34
C SER A 47 -0.78 -4.44 2.10
N SER A 48 -1.53 -4.05 3.15
CA SER A 48 -2.93 -3.65 3.00
C SER A 48 -3.11 -2.35 2.22
N ASP A 49 -2.20 -1.38 2.43
CA ASP A 49 -2.20 -0.12 1.68
C ASP A 49 -1.80 -0.34 0.21
N PHE A 50 -0.92 -1.30 -0.05
CA PHE A 50 -0.57 -1.72 -1.41
C PHE A 50 -1.78 -2.28 -2.15
N ALA A 51 -2.52 -3.22 -1.55
CA ALA A 51 -3.73 -3.78 -2.16
C ALA A 51 -4.78 -2.69 -2.46
N ASN A 52 -4.99 -1.75 -1.55
CA ASN A 52 -5.89 -0.61 -1.76
C ASN A 52 -5.36 0.35 -2.84
N SER A 53 -4.05 0.57 -2.89
CA SER A 53 -3.41 1.34 -3.96
C SER A 53 -3.62 0.69 -5.32
N THR A 54 -3.46 -0.62 -5.44
CA THR A 54 -3.69 -1.34 -6.69
C THR A 54 -5.14 -1.20 -7.15
N LYS A 55 -6.12 -1.34 -6.24
CA LYS A 55 -7.53 -1.08 -6.54
C LYS A 55 -7.77 0.34 -7.05
N ALA A 56 -7.15 1.34 -6.40
CA ALA A 56 -7.21 2.74 -6.81
C ALA A 56 -6.58 2.98 -8.20
N ILE A 57 -5.48 2.31 -8.54
CA ILE A 57 -4.87 2.40 -9.89
C ILE A 57 -5.83 1.84 -10.94
N TYR A 58 -6.34 0.62 -10.75
CA TYR A 58 -7.27 0.02 -11.71
C TYR A 58 -8.58 0.81 -11.85
N ALA A 59 -9.05 1.44 -10.77
CA ALA A 59 -10.19 2.33 -10.83
C ALA A 59 -9.89 3.61 -11.63
N ALA A 60 -8.70 4.19 -11.47
CA ALA A 60 -8.28 5.34 -12.26
C ALA A 60 -8.15 4.98 -13.74
N ASP A 61 -7.59 3.81 -14.05
CA ASP A 61 -7.43 3.30 -15.41
C ASP A 61 -8.78 3.07 -16.10
N ALA A 62 -9.71 2.39 -15.42
CA ALA A 62 -11.08 2.22 -15.91
C ALA A 62 -11.81 3.56 -16.13
N GLY A 63 -11.54 4.58 -15.30
CA GLY A 63 -12.07 5.92 -15.49
C GLY A 63 -11.48 6.65 -16.69
N LEU A 64 -10.19 6.44 -16.97
CA LEU A 64 -9.49 7.01 -18.11
C LEU A 64 -10.03 6.41 -19.41
N GLU A 65 -10.15 5.08 -19.46
CA GLU A 65 -10.73 4.34 -20.59
C GLU A 65 -12.20 4.71 -20.82
N TRP A 66 -12.98 4.91 -19.75
CA TRP A 66 -14.34 5.44 -19.87
C TRP A 66 -14.35 6.84 -20.50
N GLY A 67 -13.50 7.76 -20.03
CA GLY A 67 -13.40 9.10 -20.62
C GLY A 67 -13.00 9.06 -22.10
N LEU A 68 -12.05 8.20 -22.45
CA LEU A 68 -11.60 8.01 -23.84
C LEU A 68 -12.70 7.40 -24.71
N TYR A 69 -13.44 6.42 -24.18
CA TYR A 69 -14.60 5.84 -24.86
C TYR A 69 -15.64 6.90 -25.18
N GLN A 70 -15.93 7.80 -24.21
CA GLN A 70 -16.90 8.88 -24.39
C GLN A 70 -16.45 9.90 -25.46
N MET A 71 -15.15 10.16 -25.59
CA MET A 71 -14.61 11.01 -26.66
C MET A 71 -14.77 10.39 -28.05
N ILE A 72 -14.58 9.07 -28.17
CA ILE A 72 -14.67 8.35 -29.45
C ILE A 72 -16.12 8.06 -29.83
N LYS A 73 -17.00 7.90 -28.83
CA LYS A 73 -18.43 7.69 -29.03
C LYS A 73 -19.02 8.83 -29.86
N ARG A 74 -19.91 8.51 -30.80
CA ARG A 74 -20.52 9.47 -31.73
C ARG A 74 -21.06 10.70 -30.97
N SER A 75 -20.59 11.88 -31.38
CA SER A 75 -20.98 13.15 -30.79
C SER A 75 -22.50 13.36 -30.79
N GLY A 76 -23.04 13.84 -29.67
CA GLY A 76 -24.47 14.11 -29.49
C GLY A 76 -25.28 12.99 -28.83
N LEU A 77 -24.64 11.88 -28.43
CA LEU A 77 -25.25 10.89 -27.54
C LEU A 77 -25.06 11.30 -26.08
N PRO A 78 -26.02 10.99 -25.19
CA PRO A 78 -25.88 11.26 -23.77
C PRO A 78 -24.68 10.49 -23.18
N VAL A 79 -24.13 11.07 -22.12
CA VAL A 79 -23.02 10.50 -21.36
C VAL A 79 -23.45 9.20 -20.72
N ASP A 80 -22.70 8.11 -20.94
CA ASP A 80 -22.96 6.86 -20.24
C ASP A 80 -22.48 6.99 -18.80
N PRO A 81 -23.21 6.45 -17.80
CA PRO A 81 -22.75 6.50 -16.43
C PRO A 81 -21.38 5.82 -16.28
N ALA A 82 -20.53 6.38 -15.41
CA ALA A 82 -19.25 5.78 -15.08
C ALA A 82 -19.43 4.35 -14.52
N PRO A 83 -18.52 3.42 -14.83
CA PRO A 83 -18.65 2.02 -14.41
C PRO A 83 -18.59 1.89 -12.88
N ILE A 84 -19.49 1.08 -12.32
CA ILE A 84 -19.54 0.78 -10.89
C ILE A 84 -18.66 -0.44 -10.62
N LEU A 85 -17.64 -0.28 -9.79
CA LEU A 85 -16.74 -1.36 -9.41
C LEU A 85 -17.30 -2.13 -8.20
N SER A 86 -17.39 -3.46 -8.31
CA SER A 86 -17.90 -4.34 -7.24
C SER A 86 -16.97 -4.50 -6.04
N ASN A 87 -15.74 -4.02 -6.14
CA ASN A 87 -14.66 -4.20 -5.16
C ASN A 87 -14.54 -3.05 -4.13
N GLY A 88 -15.50 -2.12 -4.12
CA GLY A 88 -15.56 -0.96 -3.23
C GLY A 88 -14.65 0.21 -3.62
N ALA A 89 -14.01 0.15 -4.78
CA ALA A 89 -13.28 1.29 -5.34
C ALA A 89 -14.24 2.23 -6.09
N THR A 90 -13.95 3.52 -6.07
CA THR A 90 -14.75 4.54 -6.76
C THR A 90 -13.93 5.26 -7.81
N ILE A 91 -14.58 5.62 -8.91
CA ILE A 91 -13.99 6.33 -10.04
C ILE A 91 -14.49 7.77 -10.04
N ASP A 92 -13.60 8.71 -10.33
CA ASP A 92 -13.88 10.13 -10.45
C ASP A 92 -13.13 10.65 -11.68
N ALA A 93 -13.83 10.74 -12.81
CA ALA A 93 -13.26 11.11 -14.12
C ALA A 93 -13.76 12.48 -14.56
N VAL A 94 -12.82 13.34 -14.98
CA VAL A 94 -13.06 14.73 -15.35
C VAL A 94 -12.37 15.04 -16.67
N CYS A 95 -13.13 15.54 -17.64
CA CYS A 95 -12.63 15.97 -18.95
C CYS A 95 -12.46 17.49 -18.99
N ARG A 96 -11.39 17.96 -19.62
CA ARG A 96 -11.03 19.38 -19.68
C ARG A 96 -10.59 19.84 -21.06
N ASP A 97 -10.81 21.11 -21.37
CA ASP A 97 -10.25 21.79 -22.55
C ASP A 97 -8.81 22.26 -22.31
N VAL A 98 -8.22 22.90 -23.33
CA VAL A 98 -6.91 23.56 -23.28
C VAL A 98 -6.80 24.68 -22.25
N ALA A 99 -7.93 25.26 -21.82
CA ALA A 99 -7.98 26.29 -20.79
C ALA A 99 -8.15 25.71 -19.37
N GLY A 100 -8.35 24.40 -19.23
CA GLY A 100 -8.57 23.70 -17.97
C GLY A 100 -10.02 23.72 -17.47
N THR A 101 -10.95 24.25 -18.26
CA THR A 101 -12.40 24.23 -17.98
C THR A 101 -12.89 22.79 -17.93
N VAL A 102 -13.85 22.47 -17.08
CA VAL A 102 -14.48 21.14 -17.07
C VAL A 102 -15.54 21.10 -18.17
N LEU A 103 -15.42 20.13 -19.07
CA LEU A 103 -16.40 19.87 -20.14
C LEU A 103 -16.96 18.48 -20.03
N ASP A 104 -18.02 18.26 -20.79
CA ASP A 104 -18.49 16.91 -21.06
C ASP A 104 -17.43 16.13 -21.85
N CYS A 105 -17.22 14.87 -21.49
CA CYS A 105 -16.22 14.00 -22.12
C CYS A 105 -16.53 13.67 -23.58
N THR A 106 -17.72 14.01 -24.07
CA THR A 106 -18.12 13.88 -25.47
C THR A 106 -17.80 15.12 -26.32
N ASP A 107 -17.32 16.21 -25.70
CA ASP A 107 -17.05 17.46 -26.42
C ASP A 107 -15.78 17.32 -27.28
N ALA A 108 -15.82 17.85 -28.50
CA ALA A 108 -14.67 17.86 -29.40
C ALA A 108 -13.54 18.78 -28.90
N ALA A 109 -13.83 19.70 -27.97
CA ALA A 109 -12.86 20.59 -27.34
C ALA A 109 -12.08 19.94 -26.18
N VAL A 110 -12.37 18.69 -25.81
CA VAL A 110 -11.63 17.98 -24.76
C VAL A 110 -10.18 17.77 -25.20
N SER A 111 -9.24 18.30 -24.42
CA SER A 111 -7.78 18.17 -24.63
C SER A 111 -7.09 17.39 -23.51
N SER A 112 -7.77 17.16 -22.38
CA SER A 112 -7.28 16.23 -21.37
C SER A 112 -8.38 15.50 -20.62
N ILE A 113 -8.11 14.26 -20.22
CA ILE A 113 -8.93 13.48 -19.30
C ILE A 113 -8.09 13.21 -18.05
N SER A 114 -8.65 13.51 -16.88
CA SER A 114 -8.08 13.14 -15.58
C SER A 114 -9.02 12.18 -14.88
N ALA A 115 -8.52 10.99 -14.53
CA ALA A 115 -9.27 9.98 -13.83
C ALA A 115 -8.62 9.67 -12.48
N THR A 116 -9.39 9.77 -11.41
CA THR A 116 -8.97 9.48 -10.05
C THR A 116 -9.71 8.26 -9.52
N GLY A 117 -8.97 7.22 -9.21
CA GLY A 117 -9.47 6.05 -8.52
C GLY A 117 -9.20 6.14 -7.02
N LYS A 118 -10.20 5.78 -6.21
CA LYS A 118 -10.13 5.83 -4.74
C LYS A 118 -10.51 4.47 -4.17
N SER A 119 -9.77 3.99 -3.18
CA SER A 119 -10.06 2.77 -2.43
C SER A 119 -9.59 2.93 -0.99
N ALA A 120 -10.52 2.90 -0.04
CA ALA A 120 -10.25 3.17 1.38
C ALA A 120 -9.47 4.48 1.59
N ARG A 121 -8.21 4.40 2.06
CA ARG A 121 -7.32 5.57 2.29
C ARG A 121 -6.34 5.85 1.14
N SER A 122 -6.43 5.09 0.05
CA SER A 122 -5.54 5.25 -1.10
C SER A 122 -6.26 5.92 -2.26
N SER A 123 -5.58 6.87 -2.89
CA SER A 123 -6.04 7.57 -4.08
C SER A 123 -4.92 7.60 -5.11
N ARG A 124 -5.26 7.34 -6.37
CA ARG A 124 -4.35 7.32 -7.51
C ARG A 124 -5.03 8.03 -8.67
N ALA A 125 -4.26 8.83 -9.40
CA ALA A 125 -4.77 9.59 -10.53
C ALA A 125 -3.94 9.29 -11.77
N LEU A 126 -4.62 9.17 -12.90
CA LEU A 126 -4.04 9.08 -14.22
C LEU A 126 -4.57 10.24 -15.06
N GLN A 127 -3.73 10.74 -15.95
CA GLN A 127 -4.10 11.81 -16.87
C GLN A 127 -3.60 11.47 -18.26
N ALA A 128 -4.48 11.62 -19.24
CA ALA A 128 -4.12 11.64 -20.66
C ALA A 128 -4.35 13.05 -21.20
N SER A 129 -3.42 13.53 -22.01
CA SER A 129 -3.50 14.81 -22.70
C SER A 129 -3.23 14.60 -24.18
N PHE A 130 -3.93 15.35 -25.03
CA PHE A 130 -3.89 15.24 -26.49
C PHE A 130 -4.02 16.62 -27.14
#